data_AF-A0A3B9ZSF1-F1
#
_entry.id   AF-A0A3B9ZSF1-F1
#
_cell.length_a   1.000
_cell.length_b   1.000
_cell.length_c   1.000
_cell.angle_alpha   90.00
_cell.angle_beta   90.00
_cell.angle_gamma   90.00
#
_symmetry.space_group_name_H-M   'P 1'
#
loop_
_entity.id
_entity.type
_entity.pdbx_description
1 polymer ?
#
loop_
_entity_poly.entity_id
_entity_poly.type
_entity_poly.pdbx_seq_one_letter_code
_entity_poly.pdbx_strand_id
1 'polypeptide(L)'
;MEPKNFLLLLFLFVVGYGVYGQKRPINNLPSTRASLDHVLDDVQPMDTIYHIEFATRVDSLYKYLDKDPKATWDIIFKDGIRKPDLQSGDILRVTSENNTIKYYFLKLEKYIPNTNAYLGSITWPDMPLDLKGEKAGVLGWKGDTIPSFDSLTMNYVLVLPLAYQRIPALTFATVNPNSKVMVTRAKSLEGSVADRTITFTVIAEDSITTRVYSVFLKKEQDTLDIQLKSTISSMFYKVSPGYS
;
A
#
# COMPACT_ATOMS: atom_id res chain seq x y z
N MET A 1 -6.10 34.15 -45.12
CA MET A 1 -5.47 34.40 -43.81
C MET A 1 -5.42 33.06 -43.10
N GLU A 2 -4.25 32.45 -43.03
CA GLU A 2 -4.06 31.17 -42.34
C GLU A 2 -4.25 31.34 -40.82
N PRO A 3 -4.90 30.40 -40.12
CA PRO A 3 -4.91 30.38 -38.67
C PRO A 3 -3.52 29.99 -38.17
N LYS A 4 -2.83 30.94 -37.53
CA LYS A 4 -1.53 30.70 -36.89
C LYS A 4 -1.69 29.65 -35.77
N ASN A 5 -0.81 28.65 -35.81
CA ASN A 5 -0.69 27.52 -34.89
C ASN A 5 -0.91 27.91 -33.42
N PHE A 6 -1.91 27.29 -32.78
CA PHE A 6 -2.41 27.69 -31.47
C PHE A 6 -1.64 27.11 -30.27
N LEU A 7 -0.68 26.22 -30.47
CA LEU A 7 0.21 25.75 -29.40
C LEU A 7 1.37 25.00 -30.06
N LEU A 8 2.62 25.35 -29.78
CA LEU A 8 3.77 24.52 -30.12
C LEU A 8 4.11 23.70 -28.87
N LEU A 9 3.60 22.47 -28.77
CA LEU A 9 3.97 21.56 -27.68
C LEU A 9 5.40 21.06 -27.93
N LEU A 10 6.37 21.62 -27.20
CA LEU A 10 7.75 21.14 -27.19
C LEU A 10 7.85 19.95 -26.20
N PHE A 11 7.61 18.72 -26.67
CA PHE A 11 7.96 17.51 -25.93
C PHE A 11 9.43 17.14 -26.21
N LEU A 12 10.31 17.21 -25.21
CA LEU A 12 11.66 16.66 -25.28
C LEU A 12 11.67 15.17 -24.85
N PHE A 13 11.58 14.30 -25.87
CA PHE A 13 12.10 12.92 -26.09
C PHE A 13 11.85 11.80 -25.05
N VAL A 14 11.42 10.57 -25.43
CA VAL A 14 12.14 9.57 -26.25
C VAL A 14 11.17 8.58 -26.98
N VAL A 15 11.34 8.50 -28.31
CA VAL A 15 11.14 7.40 -29.29
C VAL A 15 9.79 6.66 -29.38
N GLY A 16 9.12 6.89 -30.52
CA GLY A 16 8.11 6.01 -31.11
C GLY A 16 7.48 6.65 -32.34
N TYR A 17 8.14 6.53 -33.49
CA TYR A 17 7.64 7.01 -34.79
C TYR A 17 6.23 6.48 -35.09
N GLY A 18 5.30 7.35 -35.48
CA GLY A 18 3.93 6.97 -35.84
C GLY A 18 3.12 8.06 -36.52
N VAL A 19 3.58 8.47 -37.71
CA VAL A 19 2.83 8.96 -38.89
C VAL A 19 1.62 9.90 -38.65
N TYR A 20 1.81 11.13 -39.12
CA TYR A 20 0.77 12.13 -39.41
C TYR A 20 -0.30 11.60 -40.39
N GLY A 21 -1.57 11.77 -40.02
CA GLY A 21 -2.70 11.99 -40.93
C GLY A 21 -3.22 10.81 -41.76
N GLN A 22 -4.41 10.31 -41.41
CA GLN A 22 -5.45 9.99 -42.40
C GLN A 22 -6.86 10.04 -41.78
N LYS A 23 -7.75 10.80 -42.42
CA LYS A 23 -9.19 10.72 -42.23
C LYS A 23 -9.66 9.29 -42.54
N ARG A 24 -10.43 8.69 -41.62
CA ARG A 24 -11.31 7.56 -41.94
C ARG A 24 -12.68 7.81 -41.33
N PRO A 25 -13.77 7.75 -42.11
CA PRO A 25 -15.11 7.79 -41.55
C PRO A 25 -15.42 6.40 -40.99
N ILE A 26 -15.93 6.31 -39.77
CA ILE A 26 -16.46 5.05 -39.24
C ILE A 26 -17.92 5.28 -38.90
N ASN A 27 -18.79 4.86 -39.81
CA ASN A 27 -20.20 4.67 -39.55
C ASN A 27 -20.40 3.37 -38.76
N ASN A 28 -21.33 3.43 -37.80
CA ASN A 28 -22.08 2.36 -37.14
C ASN A 28 -21.34 1.36 -36.24
N LEU A 29 -21.66 1.41 -34.93
CA LEU A 29 -22.14 0.31 -34.06
C LEU A 29 -22.49 0.89 -32.65
N PRO A 30 -23.33 0.22 -31.83
CA PRO A 30 -24.67 0.68 -31.48
C PRO A 30 -24.80 1.35 -30.11
N SER A 31 -25.95 2.01 -29.92
CA SER A 31 -26.42 2.63 -28.69
C SER A 31 -26.40 1.66 -27.50
N THR A 32 -25.86 2.11 -26.37
CA THR A 32 -26.47 2.00 -25.02
C THR A 32 -25.47 2.43 -23.95
N ARG A 33 -25.59 3.69 -23.51
CA ARG A 33 -25.58 4.13 -22.09
C ARG A 33 -25.53 5.65 -22.06
N ALA A 34 -26.71 6.22 -22.30
CA ALA A 34 -27.04 7.57 -21.88
C ALA A 34 -26.88 7.65 -20.35
N SER A 35 -25.90 8.42 -19.87
CA SER A 35 -25.99 9.22 -18.64
C SER A 35 -24.64 9.88 -18.30
N LEU A 36 -24.10 10.71 -19.20
CA LEU A 36 -23.27 11.88 -18.81
C LEU A 36 -23.02 12.90 -19.93
N ASP A 37 -23.71 12.86 -21.07
CA ASP A 37 -23.33 13.68 -22.23
C ASP A 37 -24.20 14.93 -22.44
N HIS A 38 -25.17 15.21 -21.56
CA HIS A 38 -26.11 16.32 -21.76
C HIS A 38 -25.69 17.60 -21.01
N VAL A 39 -24.57 18.24 -21.40
CA VAL A 39 -24.35 19.69 -21.15
C VAL A 39 -23.63 20.41 -22.30
N LEU A 40 -23.23 19.77 -23.39
CA LEU A 40 -22.33 20.39 -24.37
C LEU A 40 -22.75 20.15 -25.82
N ASP A 41 -23.99 20.55 -26.16
CA ASP A 41 -24.55 20.51 -27.52
C ASP A 41 -23.94 21.53 -28.51
N ASP A 42 -22.80 22.16 -28.18
CA ASP A 42 -22.07 23.06 -29.10
C ASP A 42 -20.54 23.01 -28.92
N VAL A 43 -20.01 21.86 -28.49
CA VAL A 43 -18.58 21.71 -28.24
C VAL A 43 -17.85 21.29 -29.50
N GLN A 44 -17.15 22.27 -30.09
CA GLN A 44 -15.95 22.07 -30.91
C GLN A 44 -15.19 20.81 -30.44
N PRO A 45 -14.67 19.96 -31.34
CA PRO A 45 -13.94 18.75 -30.92
C PRO A 45 -12.90 19.12 -29.85
N MET A 46 -13.14 18.64 -28.63
CA MET A 46 -12.34 18.98 -27.47
C MET A 46 -11.08 18.12 -27.49
N ASP A 47 -9.94 18.78 -27.64
CA ASP A 47 -8.65 18.10 -27.62
C ASP A 47 -8.37 17.55 -26.21
N THR A 48 -7.65 16.43 -26.13
CA THR A 48 -7.29 15.82 -24.85
C THR A 48 -5.79 15.94 -24.61
N ILE A 49 -5.42 16.36 -23.41
CA ILE A 49 -4.04 16.30 -22.92
C ILE A 49 -3.89 15.00 -22.11
N TYR A 50 -2.94 14.17 -22.53
CA TYR A 50 -2.65 12.84 -21.95
C TYR A 50 -1.36 12.89 -21.11
N HIS A 51 -1.07 11.77 -20.42
CA HIS A 51 0.16 11.57 -19.65
C HIS A 51 0.37 12.60 -18.53
N ILE A 52 -0.73 13.08 -17.95
CA ILE A 52 -0.71 13.90 -16.74
C ILE A 52 -0.72 12.93 -15.55
N GLU A 53 0.29 13.00 -14.70
CA GLU A 53 0.37 12.14 -13.52
C GLU A 53 -0.84 12.34 -12.59
N PHE A 54 -1.20 11.29 -11.85
CA PHE A 54 -2.25 11.36 -10.84
C PHE A 54 -1.97 12.51 -9.85
N ALA A 55 -3.02 13.28 -9.51
CA ALA A 55 -2.95 14.40 -8.58
C ALA A 55 -1.86 15.45 -8.91
N THR A 56 -1.57 15.66 -10.21
CA THR A 56 -0.67 16.72 -10.65
C THR A 56 -1.15 18.09 -10.16
N ARG A 57 -0.24 18.89 -9.61
CA ARG A 57 -0.50 20.27 -9.21
C ARG A 57 -0.84 21.15 -10.39
N VAL A 58 -1.82 22.03 -10.23
CA VAL A 58 -2.19 23.03 -11.27
C VAL A 58 -0.97 23.87 -11.68
N ASP A 59 -0.19 24.35 -10.71
CA ASP A 59 1.01 25.15 -10.98
C ASP A 59 2.09 24.35 -11.72
N SER A 60 2.19 23.05 -11.46
CA SER A 60 3.12 22.17 -12.18
C SER A 60 2.66 21.96 -13.61
N LEU A 61 1.36 21.73 -13.84
CA LEU A 61 0.80 21.65 -15.19
C LEU A 61 1.15 22.91 -16.00
N TYR A 62 0.95 24.10 -15.43
CA TYR A 62 1.25 25.36 -16.10
C TYR A 62 2.73 25.55 -16.47
N LYS A 63 3.66 24.89 -15.79
CA LYS A 63 5.08 24.92 -16.16
C LYS A 63 5.39 24.10 -17.40
N TYR A 64 4.57 23.10 -17.70
CA TYR A 64 4.76 22.20 -18.85
C TYR A 64 3.95 22.61 -20.08
N LEU A 65 3.12 23.65 -19.95
CA LEU A 65 2.31 24.17 -21.04
C LEU A 65 2.89 25.50 -21.51
N ASP A 66 3.12 25.62 -22.82
CA ASP A 66 3.38 26.89 -23.45
C ASP A 66 2.07 27.48 -23.98
N LYS A 67 1.84 28.76 -23.71
CA LYS A 67 0.74 29.52 -24.30
C LYS A 67 1.27 30.82 -24.90
N ASP A 68 0.48 31.39 -25.81
CA ASP A 68 0.73 32.75 -26.27
C ASP A 68 0.81 33.73 -25.07
N PRO A 69 1.75 34.69 -25.05
CA PRO A 69 1.91 35.64 -23.95
C PRO A 69 0.63 36.41 -23.61
N LYS A 70 -0.22 36.67 -24.61
CA LYS A 70 -1.47 37.42 -24.46
C LYS A 70 -2.69 36.52 -24.24
N ALA A 71 -2.54 35.20 -24.35
CA ALA A 71 -3.59 34.27 -23.97
C ALA A 71 -3.72 34.18 -22.44
N THR A 72 -4.91 33.87 -21.96
CA THR A 72 -5.17 33.54 -20.55
C THR A 72 -5.61 32.08 -20.45
N TRP A 73 -5.37 31.45 -19.30
CA TRP A 73 -5.84 30.09 -19.03
C TRP A 73 -6.47 30.02 -17.63
N ASP A 74 -7.38 29.07 -17.44
CA ASP A 74 -7.97 28.75 -16.14
C ASP A 74 -8.41 27.28 -16.14
N ILE A 75 -8.45 26.67 -14.95
CA ILE A 75 -8.96 25.32 -14.79
C ILE A 75 -10.44 25.39 -14.41
N ILE A 76 -11.27 24.71 -15.20
CA ILE A 76 -12.64 24.41 -14.85
C ILE A 76 -12.62 23.03 -14.17
N PHE A 77 -12.72 23.06 -12.84
CA PHE A 77 -12.73 21.84 -12.03
C PHE A 77 -14.05 21.10 -12.25
N LYS A 78 -13.96 19.78 -12.42
CA LYS A 78 -15.12 18.90 -12.66
C LYS A 78 -16.22 19.04 -11.59
N ASP A 79 -15.82 19.29 -10.36
CA ASP A 79 -16.72 19.46 -9.20
C ASP A 79 -17.03 20.93 -8.88
N GLY A 80 -16.50 21.87 -9.66
CA GLY A 80 -16.65 23.31 -9.44
C GLY A 80 -15.87 23.86 -8.23
N ILE A 81 -15.12 23.01 -7.51
CA ILE A 81 -14.36 23.41 -6.32
C ILE A 81 -12.92 23.65 -6.73
N ARG A 82 -12.40 24.86 -6.46
CA ARG A 82 -10.99 25.15 -6.68
C ARG A 82 -10.13 24.27 -5.78
N LYS A 83 -9.32 23.42 -6.40
CA LYS A 83 -8.36 22.54 -5.74
C LYS A 83 -6.98 22.78 -6.33
N PRO A 84 -5.94 22.53 -5.55
CA PRO A 84 -4.60 22.79 -6.04
C PRO A 84 -4.03 21.58 -6.82
N ASP A 85 -4.66 20.42 -6.68
CA ASP A 85 -4.36 19.19 -7.40
C ASP A 85 -5.48 18.92 -8.42
N LEU A 86 -5.09 18.48 -9.61
CA LEU A 86 -6.00 18.14 -10.70
C LEU A 86 -6.60 16.75 -10.50
N GLN A 87 -7.78 16.55 -11.08
CA GLN A 87 -8.44 15.25 -11.19
C GLN A 87 -8.84 14.98 -12.65
N SER A 88 -8.94 13.69 -13.00
CA SER A 88 -9.40 13.31 -14.33
C SER A 88 -10.81 13.85 -14.58
N GLY A 89 -10.96 14.62 -15.66
CA GLY A 89 -12.21 15.29 -16.03
C GLY A 89 -12.23 16.79 -15.74
N ASP A 90 -11.18 17.34 -15.11
CA ASP A 90 -10.96 18.78 -15.14
C ASP A 90 -10.66 19.25 -16.57
N ILE A 91 -11.02 20.50 -16.86
CA ILE A 91 -10.90 21.09 -18.19
C ILE A 91 -9.98 22.31 -18.11
N LEU A 92 -8.98 22.36 -18.99
CA LEU A 92 -8.20 23.57 -19.21
C LEU A 92 -8.93 24.44 -20.24
N ARG A 93 -9.35 25.63 -19.81
CA ARG A 93 -9.90 26.67 -20.70
C ARG A 93 -8.77 27.62 -21.07
N VAL A 94 -8.53 27.78 -22.36
CA VAL A 94 -7.57 28.76 -22.91
C VAL A 94 -8.33 29.81 -23.70
N THR A 95 -8.14 31.08 -23.36
CA THR A 95 -8.74 32.23 -24.03
C THR A 95 -7.65 33.03 -24.72
N SER A 96 -7.71 33.14 -26.05
CA SER A 96 -6.78 33.96 -26.85
C SER A 96 -7.02 35.47 -26.70
N GLU A 97 -6.09 36.29 -27.23
CA GLU A 97 -6.24 37.75 -27.32
C GLU A 97 -7.53 38.18 -28.04
N ASN A 98 -7.97 37.41 -29.04
CA ASN A 98 -9.17 37.69 -29.81
C ASN A 98 -10.45 37.13 -29.17
N ASN A 99 -10.41 36.74 -27.89
CA ASN A 99 -11.51 36.10 -27.16
C ASN A 99 -11.98 34.75 -27.74
N THR A 100 -11.22 34.12 -28.63
CA THR A 100 -11.48 32.73 -29.04
C THR A 100 -11.09 31.81 -27.89
N ILE A 101 -12.03 30.96 -27.48
CA ILE A 101 -11.87 30.02 -26.37
C ILE A 101 -11.64 28.62 -26.95
N LYS A 102 -10.67 27.90 -26.39
CA LYS A 102 -10.47 26.48 -26.62
C LYS A 102 -10.47 25.72 -25.30
N TYR A 103 -11.12 24.57 -25.30
CA TYR A 103 -11.18 23.67 -24.16
C TYR A 103 -10.29 22.47 -24.42
N TYR A 104 -9.61 22.03 -23.37
CA TYR A 104 -8.81 20.82 -23.38
C TYR A 104 -9.22 19.93 -22.22
N PHE A 105 -9.55 18.68 -22.52
CA PHE A 105 -9.83 17.67 -21.52
C PHE A 105 -8.52 17.21 -20.88
N LEU A 106 -8.42 17.27 -19.55
CA LEU A 106 -7.26 16.77 -18.82
C LEU A 106 -7.49 15.32 -18.43
N LYS A 107 -6.81 14.40 -19.14
CA LYS A 107 -6.85 12.98 -18.83
C LYS A 107 -5.66 12.60 -17.95
N LEU A 108 -5.92 12.58 -16.64
CA LEU A 108 -4.94 12.15 -15.66
C LEU A 108 -4.84 10.63 -15.60
N GLU A 109 -3.66 10.15 -15.21
CA GLU A 109 -3.45 8.76 -14.86
C GLU A 109 -4.25 8.40 -13.60
N LYS A 110 -4.66 7.14 -13.51
CA LYS A 110 -5.39 6.62 -12.35
C LYS A 110 -4.40 6.35 -11.23
N TYR A 111 -4.80 6.68 -10.01
CA TYR A 111 -4.09 6.19 -8.84
C TYR A 111 -4.13 4.66 -8.80
N ILE A 112 -2.98 4.03 -8.60
CA ILE A 112 -2.84 2.58 -8.44
C ILE A 112 -2.45 2.34 -6.98
N PRO A 113 -3.39 1.88 -6.14
CA PRO A 113 -3.10 1.51 -4.75
C PRO A 113 -1.97 0.49 -4.66
N ASN A 114 -1.10 0.63 -3.67
CA ASN A 114 0.02 -0.28 -3.48
C ASN A 114 -0.46 -1.62 -2.88
N THR A 115 0.06 -2.74 -3.39
CA THR A 115 -0.33 -4.11 -3.00
C THR A 115 0.55 -4.70 -1.87
N ASN A 116 1.51 -3.95 -1.35
CA ASN A 116 2.45 -4.40 -0.32
C ASN A 116 1.78 -4.50 1.07
N ALA A 117 1.51 -5.73 1.49
CA ALA A 117 1.00 -6.08 2.82
C ALA A 117 2.09 -6.61 3.78
N TYR A 118 3.36 -6.23 3.61
CA TYR A 118 4.44 -6.69 4.49
C TYR A 118 4.61 -5.84 5.75
N LEU A 119 4.94 -6.48 6.87
CA LEU A 119 5.47 -5.80 8.06
C LEU A 119 6.96 -5.53 7.87
N GLY A 120 7.41 -4.35 8.28
CA GLY A 120 8.81 -3.97 8.35
C GLY A 120 9.46 -4.36 9.68
N SER A 121 8.67 -4.50 10.76
CA SER A 121 9.14 -5.02 12.04
C SER A 121 7.99 -5.49 12.93
N ILE A 122 8.33 -6.38 13.86
CA ILE A 122 7.54 -6.65 15.07
C ILE A 122 8.49 -6.44 16.25
N THR A 123 8.11 -5.56 17.17
CA THR A 123 8.98 -5.12 18.27
C THR A 123 8.28 -5.22 19.62
N TRP A 124 9.07 -5.19 20.70
CA TRP A 124 8.61 -5.16 22.08
C TRP A 124 9.30 -4.01 22.83
N PRO A 125 8.83 -2.76 22.64
CA PRO A 125 9.51 -1.57 23.19
C PRO A 125 9.52 -1.57 24.73
N ASP A 126 8.40 -2.00 25.32
CA ASP A 126 8.18 -2.09 26.77
C ASP A 126 8.72 -3.39 27.37
N MET A 127 9.71 -4.02 26.74
CA MET A 127 10.33 -5.22 27.29
C MET A 127 10.95 -4.91 28.67
N PRO A 128 10.59 -5.69 29.72
CA PRO A 128 11.13 -5.54 31.06
C PRO A 128 12.65 -5.55 31.11
N LEU A 129 13.25 -4.74 32.00
CA LEU A 129 14.70 -4.57 32.07
C LEU A 129 15.44 -5.85 32.47
N ASP A 130 14.79 -6.71 33.25
CA ASP A 130 15.26 -8.04 33.66
C ASP A 130 15.33 -9.06 32.50
N LEU A 131 14.63 -8.77 31.40
CA LEU A 131 14.71 -9.52 30.15
C LEU A 131 15.68 -8.88 29.15
N LYS A 132 15.89 -7.56 29.23
CA LYS A 132 16.85 -6.81 28.40
C LYS A 132 18.31 -7.18 28.75
N GLY A 133 19.22 -6.95 27.80
CA GLY A 133 20.65 -7.23 27.98
C GLY A 133 21.05 -8.64 27.54
N GLU A 134 21.89 -9.32 28.33
CA GLU A 134 22.46 -10.63 27.96
C GLU A 134 21.40 -11.71 27.73
N LYS A 135 20.32 -11.72 28.51
CA LYS A 135 19.21 -12.68 28.35
C LYS A 135 18.46 -12.49 27.03
N ALA A 136 18.21 -11.25 26.63
CA ALA A 136 17.64 -10.92 25.32
C ALA A 136 18.54 -11.42 24.18
N GLY A 137 19.87 -11.20 24.31
CA GLY A 137 20.86 -11.69 23.34
C GLY A 137 20.87 -13.22 23.21
N VAL A 138 20.82 -13.95 24.33
CA VAL A 138 20.75 -15.43 24.34
C VAL A 138 19.48 -15.95 23.66
N LEU A 139 18.36 -15.23 23.83
CA LEU A 139 17.08 -15.54 23.18
C LEU A 139 17.00 -15.05 21.72
N GLY A 140 18.07 -14.46 21.18
CA GLY A 140 18.17 -14.04 19.78
C GLY A 140 17.56 -12.68 19.47
N TRP A 141 17.23 -11.87 20.48
CA TRP A 141 16.71 -10.52 20.28
C TRP A 141 17.82 -9.59 19.80
N LYS A 142 17.47 -8.73 18.84
CA LYS A 142 18.32 -7.62 18.38
C LYS A 142 17.63 -6.31 18.75
N GLY A 143 18.04 -5.73 19.88
CA GLY A 143 17.33 -4.60 20.47
C GLY A 143 15.94 -5.01 20.95
N ASP A 144 14.91 -4.35 20.45
CA ASP A 144 13.50 -4.63 20.76
C ASP A 144 12.79 -5.45 19.68
N THR A 145 13.44 -5.78 18.56
CA THR A 145 12.84 -6.55 17.46
C THR A 145 12.85 -8.05 17.77
N ILE A 146 11.73 -8.73 17.47
CA ILE A 146 11.62 -10.17 17.73
C ILE A 146 12.74 -10.96 17.04
N PRO A 147 13.20 -12.08 17.63
CA PRO A 147 14.26 -12.89 17.06
C PRO A 147 13.90 -13.38 15.64
N SER A 148 14.90 -13.36 14.76
CA SER A 148 14.78 -13.85 13.36
C SER A 148 13.63 -13.21 12.56
N PHE A 149 13.24 -11.97 12.90
CA PHE A 149 12.24 -11.25 12.11
C PHE A 149 12.65 -11.15 10.64
N ASP A 150 11.75 -11.57 9.76
CA ASP A 150 11.88 -11.46 8.31
C ASP A 150 10.50 -11.20 7.71
N SER A 151 10.39 -10.20 6.84
CA SER A 151 9.07 -9.76 6.34
C SER A 151 8.32 -10.84 5.56
N LEU A 152 9.00 -11.88 5.04
CA LEU A 152 8.37 -13.00 4.34
C LEU A 152 7.97 -14.14 5.27
N THR A 153 8.48 -14.15 6.50
CA THR A 153 8.14 -15.15 7.51
C THR A 153 6.86 -14.76 8.24
N MET A 154 5.85 -15.62 8.13
CA MET A 154 4.50 -15.36 8.67
C MET A 154 4.26 -15.99 10.04
N ASN A 155 5.15 -16.88 10.49
CA ASN A 155 4.98 -17.61 11.75
C ASN A 155 6.24 -17.50 12.59
N TYR A 156 6.07 -17.05 13.83
CA TYR A 156 7.15 -16.85 14.80
C TYR A 156 6.84 -17.58 16.08
N VAL A 157 7.90 -18.06 16.73
CA VAL A 157 7.84 -18.59 18.08
C VAL A 157 8.63 -17.66 18.98
N LEU A 158 7.93 -16.98 19.88
CA LEU A 158 8.55 -16.12 20.87
C LEU A 158 8.73 -16.89 22.17
N VAL A 159 9.98 -17.20 22.51
CA VAL A 159 10.32 -17.88 23.75
C VAL A 159 10.43 -16.86 24.88
N LEU A 160 9.68 -17.07 25.96
CA LEU A 160 9.62 -16.23 27.15
C LEU A 160 10.15 -17.01 28.36
N PRO A 161 10.92 -16.40 29.28
CA PRO A 161 11.39 -17.11 30.45
C PRO A 161 10.28 -17.69 31.33
N LEU A 162 10.57 -18.80 31.99
CA LEU A 162 9.57 -19.54 32.79
C LEU A 162 8.88 -18.67 33.85
N ALA A 163 9.65 -17.79 34.51
CA ALA A 163 9.16 -16.88 35.55
C ALA A 163 8.29 -15.73 35.02
N TYR A 164 8.25 -15.51 33.71
CA TYR A 164 7.49 -14.42 33.11
C TYR A 164 6.00 -14.76 33.03
N GLN A 165 5.15 -13.90 33.59
CA GLN A 165 3.71 -14.17 33.73
C GLN A 165 2.80 -13.22 32.94
N ARG A 166 3.35 -12.17 32.32
CA ARG A 166 2.58 -11.13 31.62
C ARG A 166 2.54 -11.38 30.13
N ILE A 167 1.51 -10.91 29.43
CA ILE A 167 1.46 -11.01 27.96
C ILE A 167 2.30 -9.86 27.38
N PRO A 168 3.27 -10.13 26.50
CA PRO A 168 4.09 -9.09 25.89
C PRO A 168 3.23 -8.17 25.01
N ALA A 169 3.43 -6.86 25.16
CA ALA A 169 2.77 -5.85 24.35
C ALA A 169 3.59 -5.62 23.07
N LEU A 170 3.43 -6.51 22.09
CA LEU A 170 4.10 -6.39 20.81
C LEU A 170 3.52 -5.23 19.98
N THR A 171 4.41 -4.50 19.33
CA THR A 171 4.14 -3.43 18.35
C THR A 171 4.65 -3.83 16.98
N PHE A 172 4.27 -3.07 15.95
CA PHE A 172 4.61 -3.37 14.56
C PHE A 172 4.87 -2.08 13.78
N ALA A 173 5.63 -2.21 12.69
CA ALA A 173 5.72 -1.19 11.65
C ALA A 173 5.41 -1.85 10.29
N THR A 174 4.68 -1.17 9.42
CA THR A 174 4.41 -1.64 8.05
C THR A 174 5.51 -1.17 7.11
N VAL A 175 5.80 -1.94 6.06
CA VAL A 175 6.70 -1.47 4.98
C VAL A 175 6.04 -0.35 4.18
N ASN A 176 4.75 -0.50 3.89
CA ASN A 176 3.95 0.54 3.26
C ASN A 176 3.15 1.31 4.33
N PRO A 177 3.33 2.64 4.48
CA PRO A 177 2.60 3.43 5.47
C PRO A 177 1.08 3.51 5.23
N ASN A 178 0.62 3.26 3.99
CA ASN A 178 -0.81 3.27 3.66
C ASN A 178 -1.51 1.94 3.98
N SER A 179 -0.77 0.91 4.42
CA SER A 179 -1.33 -0.38 4.80
C SER A 179 -2.01 -0.32 6.18
N LYS A 180 -3.10 -1.07 6.33
CA LYS A 180 -3.87 -1.17 7.58
C LYS A 180 -3.51 -2.45 8.30
N VAL A 181 -3.48 -2.43 9.63
CA VAL A 181 -3.18 -3.64 10.43
C VAL A 181 -4.23 -3.84 11.50
N MET A 182 -4.81 -5.04 11.53
CA MET A 182 -5.67 -5.51 12.61
C MET A 182 -4.87 -6.42 13.53
N VAL A 183 -4.97 -6.21 14.85
CA VAL A 183 -4.20 -6.98 15.83
C VAL A 183 -5.12 -7.75 16.76
N THR A 184 -4.94 -9.07 16.78
CA THR A 184 -5.54 -9.95 17.78
C THR A 184 -4.47 -10.28 18.81
N ARG A 185 -4.66 -9.84 20.05
CA ARG A 185 -3.71 -10.09 21.14
C ARG A 185 -3.97 -11.46 21.78
N ALA A 186 -2.89 -12.08 22.26
CA ALA A 186 -2.97 -13.25 23.11
C ALA A 186 -3.73 -12.91 24.40
N LYS A 187 -4.42 -13.92 24.96
CA LYS A 187 -5.25 -13.82 26.17
C LYS A 187 -4.61 -14.52 27.38
N SER A 188 -3.76 -15.50 27.15
CA SER A 188 -3.11 -16.28 28.22
C SER A 188 -1.76 -16.83 27.73
N LEU A 189 -0.82 -17.07 28.65
CA LEU A 189 0.43 -17.76 28.37
C LEU A 189 0.35 -19.29 28.54
N GLU A 190 -0.69 -19.79 29.21
CA GLU A 190 -0.88 -21.22 29.54
C GLU A 190 -2.16 -21.82 28.91
N GLY A 191 -2.93 -21.00 28.19
CA GLY A 191 -4.20 -21.41 27.59
C GLY A 191 -4.02 -22.24 26.31
N SER A 192 -5.07 -22.24 25.48
CA SER A 192 -5.01 -22.89 24.17
C SER A 192 -3.90 -22.29 23.28
N VAL A 193 -3.55 -22.96 22.18
CA VAL A 193 -2.60 -22.38 21.20
C VAL A 193 -3.11 -21.03 20.67
N ALA A 194 -4.42 -20.90 20.45
CA ALA A 194 -5.03 -19.65 20.01
C ALA A 194 -4.90 -18.55 21.09
N ASP A 195 -5.12 -18.87 22.36
CA ASP A 195 -5.00 -17.89 23.45
C ASP A 195 -3.55 -17.43 23.67
N ARG A 196 -2.58 -18.23 23.24
CA ARG A 196 -1.14 -17.95 23.30
C ARG A 196 -0.59 -17.30 22.04
N THR A 197 -1.41 -17.03 21.03
CA THR A 197 -0.95 -16.48 19.75
C THR A 197 -1.38 -15.03 19.60
N ILE A 198 -0.43 -14.17 19.23
CA ILE A 198 -0.71 -12.80 18.77
C ILE A 198 -0.75 -12.84 17.24
N THR A 199 -1.75 -12.23 16.64
CA THR A 199 -1.91 -12.19 15.18
C THR A 199 -1.96 -10.76 14.67
N PHE A 200 -1.16 -10.45 13.66
CA PHE A 200 -1.20 -9.20 12.92
C PHE A 200 -1.70 -9.48 11.50
N THR A 201 -2.91 -9.03 11.20
CA THR A 201 -3.49 -9.11 9.85
C THR A 201 -3.23 -7.78 9.16
N VAL A 202 -2.29 -7.78 8.22
CA VAL A 202 -1.96 -6.63 7.38
C VAL A 202 -2.80 -6.67 6.12
N ILE A 203 -3.45 -5.55 5.82
CA ILE A 203 -4.26 -5.31 4.64
C ILE A 203 -3.55 -4.21 3.84
N ALA A 204 -3.15 -4.50 2.61
CA ALA A 204 -2.52 -3.51 1.73
C ALA A 204 -3.50 -2.38 1.38
N GLU A 205 -2.98 -1.34 0.74
CA GLU A 205 -3.76 -0.16 0.36
C GLU A 205 -4.86 -0.50 -0.66
N ASP A 206 -4.61 -1.48 -1.53
CA ASP A 206 -5.59 -2.03 -2.46
C ASP A 206 -6.82 -2.66 -1.78
N SER A 207 -6.77 -2.88 -0.45
CA SER A 207 -7.79 -3.55 0.36
C SER A 207 -8.11 -4.99 -0.07
N ILE A 208 -7.29 -5.58 -0.95
CA ILE A 208 -7.44 -6.93 -1.50
C ILE A 208 -6.31 -7.82 -0.98
N THR A 209 -5.07 -7.33 -1.02
CA THR A 209 -3.91 -8.12 -0.63
C THR A 209 -3.79 -8.15 0.88
N THR A 210 -3.77 -9.36 1.46
CA THR A 210 -3.66 -9.56 2.91
C THR A 210 -2.51 -10.48 3.29
N ARG A 211 -1.91 -10.22 4.45
CA ARG A 211 -0.89 -11.07 5.07
C ARG A 211 -1.18 -11.22 6.56
N VAL A 212 -0.92 -12.40 7.10
CA VAL A 212 -1.22 -12.73 8.49
C VAL A 212 0.07 -13.19 9.16
N TYR A 213 0.56 -12.43 10.12
CA TYR A 213 1.72 -12.77 10.93
C TYR A 213 1.25 -13.30 12.28
N SER A 214 1.68 -14.50 12.62
CA SER A 214 1.33 -15.18 13.86
C SER A 214 2.57 -15.30 14.75
N VAL A 215 2.48 -14.78 15.96
CA VAL A 215 3.53 -14.89 16.97
C VAL A 215 3.02 -15.76 18.10
N PHE A 216 3.48 -17.00 18.13
CA PHE A 216 3.15 -17.96 19.17
C PHE A 216 4.04 -17.73 20.40
N LEU A 217 3.41 -17.48 21.55
CA LEU A 217 4.09 -17.29 22.82
C LEU A 217 4.36 -18.66 23.46
N LYS A 218 5.64 -19.00 23.61
CA LYS A 218 6.10 -20.23 24.23
C LYS A 218 6.88 -19.89 25.49
N LYS A 219 6.54 -20.49 26.64
CA LYS A 219 7.42 -20.43 27.80
C LYS A 219 8.60 -21.39 27.65
N GLU A 220 9.76 -21.00 28.17
CA GLU A 220 10.86 -21.92 28.43
C GLU A 220 10.35 -23.07 29.30
N GLN A 221 10.81 -24.28 29.00
CA GLN A 221 10.54 -25.44 29.84
C GLN A 221 11.61 -25.54 30.91
N ASP A 222 11.20 -25.89 32.14
CA ASP A 222 12.15 -26.26 33.17
C ASP A 222 12.91 -27.52 32.73
N THR A 223 14.23 -27.41 32.62
CA THR A 223 15.11 -28.53 32.25
C THR A 223 15.00 -29.70 33.23
N LEU A 224 14.60 -29.45 34.48
CA LEU A 224 14.37 -30.49 35.48
C LEU A 224 13.12 -31.32 35.16
N ASP A 225 12.06 -30.73 34.63
CA ASP A 225 10.82 -31.44 34.28
C ASP A 225 11.01 -32.35 33.05
N ILE A 226 11.89 -31.94 32.11
CA ILE A 226 12.29 -32.74 30.95
C ILE A 226 13.11 -33.96 31.39
N GLN A 227 14.09 -33.79 32.28
CA GLN A 227 14.89 -34.89 32.82
C GLN A 227 14.05 -35.84 33.68
N LEU A 228 13.11 -35.34 34.48
CA LEU A 228 12.25 -36.18 35.30
C LEU A 228 11.29 -37.00 34.42
N LYS A 229 10.65 -36.40 33.40
CA LYS A 229 9.79 -37.12 32.44
C LYS A 229 10.56 -38.16 31.63
N SER A 230 11.78 -37.84 31.19
CA SER A 230 12.66 -38.80 30.50
C SER A 230 13.02 -39.98 31.41
N THR A 231 13.37 -39.71 32.67
CA THR A 231 13.72 -40.72 33.66
C THR A 231 12.53 -41.61 34.01
N ILE A 232 11.35 -41.02 34.25
CA ILE A 232 10.10 -41.74 34.53
C ILE A 232 9.68 -42.61 33.33
N SER A 233 9.75 -42.07 32.10
CA SER A 233 9.48 -42.84 30.88
C SER A 233 10.42 -44.05 30.76
N SER A 234 11.73 -43.86 31.02
CA SER A 234 12.70 -44.96 31.00
C SER A 234 12.49 -46.03 32.08
N MET A 235 11.90 -45.67 33.24
CA MET A 235 11.56 -46.63 34.29
C MET A 235 10.36 -47.50 33.92
N PHE A 236 9.40 -46.98 33.16
CA PHE A 236 8.25 -47.76 32.67
C PHE A 236 8.60 -48.73 31.53
N TYR A 237 9.68 -48.48 30.77
CA TYR A 237 10.15 -49.42 29.72
C TYR A 237 11.03 -50.56 30.24
N LYS A 238 11.49 -50.54 31.50
CA LYS A 238 12.32 -51.61 32.07
C LYS A 238 11.53 -52.72 32.76
N VAL A 239 10.19 -52.62 32.84
CA VAL A 239 9.33 -53.66 33.42
C VAL A 239 8.53 -54.33 32.30
N SER A 240 9.22 -55.10 31.44
CA SER A 240 8.57 -56.17 30.70
C SER A 240 9.05 -57.48 31.31
N PRO A 241 8.19 -58.24 32.01
CA PRO A 241 8.58 -59.56 32.49
C PRO A 241 8.66 -60.49 31.28
N GLY A 242 9.89 -60.83 30.90
CA GLY A 242 10.14 -61.94 30.00
C GLY A 242 9.63 -63.22 30.66
N TYR A 243 8.47 -63.69 30.23
CA TYR A 243 8.03 -65.05 30.53
C TYR A 243 8.65 -65.98 29.47
N SER A 244 9.69 -66.67 29.93
CA SER A 244 10.25 -67.91 29.38
C SER A 244 9.25 -69.06 29.43
#